data_AF-A0AAE3YKM8-F1
#
_entry.id   AF-A0AAE3YKM8-F1
#
_cell.length_a   1.000
_cell.length_b   1.000
_cell.length_c   1.000
_cell.angle_alpha   90.00
_cell.angle_beta   90.00
_cell.angle_gamma   90.00
#
_symmetry.space_group_name_H-M   'P 1'
#
loop_
_entity.id
_entity.type
_entity.pdbx_description
1 polymer ?
#
loop_
_entity_poly.entity_id
_entity_poly.type
_entity_poly.pdbx_seq_one_letter_code
_entity_poly.pdbx_strand_id
1 'polypeptide(L)' 'MPDDIADTDDFFELGGDSLLALEAATESRRAGLEMPASGVLRRPVLADLAAAVIDPALFALPSGADSAVTTERS' A
#
# COMPACT_ATOMS: atom_id res chain seq x y z
N MET A 1 21.16 1.24 18.89
CA MET A 1 20.13 1.09 17.85
C MET A 1 18.84 0.83 18.60
N PRO A 2 17.72 1.50 18.34
CA PRO A 2 16.46 0.98 18.85
C PRO A 2 16.23 -0.35 18.11
N ASP A 3 16.38 -1.46 18.82
CA ASP A 3 16.33 -2.82 18.27
C ASP A 3 14.89 -3.37 18.14
N ASP A 4 13.89 -2.53 18.43
CA ASP A 4 12.47 -2.89 18.38
C ASP A 4 11.77 -2.00 17.35
N ILE A 5 11.42 -2.58 16.19
CA ILE A 5 10.48 -1.99 15.24
C ILE A 5 9.07 -2.37 15.71
N ALA A 6 8.29 -1.39 16.12
CA ALA A 6 6.88 -1.58 16.47
C ALA A 6 6.00 -1.54 15.22
N ASP A 7 4.84 -2.20 15.29
CA ASP A 7 3.83 -2.15 14.23
C ASP A 7 3.19 -0.76 14.10
N THR A 8 3.22 0.04 15.18
CA THR A 8 2.82 1.45 15.20
C THR A 8 3.88 2.40 14.66
N ASP A 9 5.07 1.93 14.33
CA ASP A 9 6.14 2.80 13.86
C ASP A 9 5.82 3.36 12.47
N ASP A 10 6.19 4.62 12.28
CA ASP A 10 6.10 5.30 11.01
C ASP A 10 7.26 4.85 10.11
N PHE A 11 6.91 4.37 8.92
CA PHE A 11 7.81 3.94 7.88
C PHE A 11 8.89 4.98 7.57
N PHE A 12 8.56 6.27 7.58
CA PHE A 12 9.52 7.36 7.37
C PHE A 12 10.41 7.61 8.59
N GLU A 13 9.90 7.43 9.81
CA GLU A 13 10.69 7.56 11.03
C GLU A 13 11.74 6.43 11.15
N LEU A 14 11.44 5.25 10.59
CA LEU A 14 12.38 4.14 10.46
C LEU A 14 13.43 4.35 9.35
N GLY A 15 13.37 5.47 8.62
CA GLY A 15 14.28 5.76 7.50
C GLY A 15 13.78 5.25 6.15
N GLY A 16 12.51 4.86 6.05
CA GLY A 16 11.85 4.61 4.78
C GLY A 16 11.74 5.91 3.96
N ASP A 17 11.85 5.79 2.65
CA ASP A 17 11.69 6.91 1.73
C ASP A 17 10.65 6.61 0.64
N SER A 18 10.37 7.61 -0.19
CA SER A 18 9.42 7.51 -1.29
C SER A 18 9.78 6.41 -2.30
N LEU A 19 11.06 6.06 -2.41
CA LEU A 19 11.55 5.02 -3.32
C LEU A 19 11.30 3.64 -2.72
N LEU A 20 11.62 3.42 -1.45
CA LEU A 20 11.32 2.19 -0.72
C LEU A 20 9.81 1.91 -0.69
N ALA A 21 8.97 2.95 -0.57
CA ALA A 21 7.52 2.82 -0.69
C ALA A 21 7.08 2.32 -2.08
N LEU A 22 7.71 2.82 -3.15
CA LEU A 22 7.44 2.41 -4.52
C LEU A 22 7.95 0.99 -4.82
N GLU A 23 9.13 0.65 -4.31
CA GLU A 23 9.70 -0.69 -4.38
C GLU A 23 8.80 -1.69 -3.67
N ALA A 24 8.36 -1.39 -2.44
CA ALA A 24 7.46 -2.24 -1.68
C ALA A 24 6.12 -2.48 -2.41
N ALA A 25 5.54 -1.43 -3.03
CA ALA A 25 4.34 -1.58 -3.87
C ALA A 25 4.59 -2.44 -5.12
N THR A 26 5.79 -2.37 -5.68
CA THR A 26 6.18 -3.15 -6.87
C THR A 26 6.41 -4.62 -6.51
N GLU A 27 7.10 -4.90 -5.41
CA GLU A 27 7.28 -6.26 -4.89
C GLU A 27 5.96 -6.89 -4.44
N SER A 28 5.09 -6.12 -3.80
CA SER A 28 3.74 -6.57 -3.45
C SER A 28 2.97 -7.02 -4.69
N ARG A 29 2.96 -6.20 -5.75
CA ARG A 29 2.32 -6.58 -7.03
C ARG A 29 2.95 -7.81 -7.67
N ARG A 30 4.28 -7.97 -7.60
CA ARG A 30 4.98 -9.17 -8.07
C ARG A 30 4.58 -10.42 -7.29
N ALA A 31 4.29 -10.28 -6.00
CA ALA A 31 3.76 -11.33 -5.14
C ALA A 31 2.24 -11.57 -5.32
N GLY A 32 1.57 -10.81 -6.21
CA GLY A 32 0.11 -10.90 -6.42
C GLY A 32 -0.72 -10.15 -5.39
N LEU A 33 -0.10 -9.25 -4.62
CA LEU A 33 -0.73 -8.44 -3.57
C LEU A 33 -0.99 -7.02 -4.09
N GLU A 34 -2.20 -6.51 -3.85
CA GLU A 34 -2.58 -5.16 -4.26
C GLU A 34 -2.24 -4.14 -3.17
N MET A 35 -0.98 -3.72 -3.12
CA MET A 35 -0.55 -2.63 -2.22
C MET A 35 -0.28 -1.33 -3.02
N PRO A 36 -1.13 -0.31 -2.92
CA PRO A 36 -0.89 0.95 -3.60
C PRO A 36 0.18 1.78 -2.87
N ALA A 37 1.18 2.28 -3.61
CA ALA A 37 2.21 3.18 -3.06
C ALA A 37 1.62 4.46 -2.43
N SER A 38 0.48 4.92 -2.95
CA SER A 38 -0.27 6.05 -2.37
C SER A 38 -0.80 5.75 -0.96
N GLY A 39 -0.96 4.47 -0.60
CA GLY A 39 -1.31 4.04 0.75
C GLY A 39 -0.17 4.23 1.73
N VAL A 40 1.05 3.85 1.32
CA VAL A 40 2.29 4.07 2.09
C VAL A 40 2.47 5.54 2.45
N LEU A 41 2.20 6.44 1.49
CA LEU A 41 2.31 7.89 1.71
C LEU A 41 1.20 8.47 2.61
N ARG A 42 0.02 7.84 2.66
CA ARG A 42 -1.14 8.33 3.44
C ARG A 42 -1.18 7.82 4.87
N ARG A 43 -0.76 6.58 5.06
CA ARG A 43 -0.73 5.88 6.35
C ARG A 43 0.60 5.13 6.44
N PRO A 44 1.69 5.83 6.78
CA PRO A 44 3.00 5.21 6.88
C PRO A 44 3.16 4.30 8.11
N VAL A 45 2.08 3.92 8.79
CA VAL A 45 2.16 3.00 9.93
C VAL A 45 2.26 1.56 9.43
N LEU A 46 3.26 0.81 9.88
CA LEU A 46 3.50 -0.57 9.40
C LEU A 46 2.29 -1.50 9.55
N ALA A 47 1.56 -1.38 10.67
CA ALA A 47 0.32 -2.13 10.91
C ALA A 47 -0.75 -1.84 9.85
N ASP A 48 -0.92 -0.58 9.47
CA ASP A 48 -1.90 -0.17 8.46
C ASP A 48 -1.49 -0.68 7.06
N LEU A 49 -0.20 -0.71 6.75
CA LEU A 49 0.33 -1.25 5.50
C LEU A 49 0.16 -2.77 5.42
N ALA A 50 0.39 -3.48 6.53
CA ALA A 50 0.10 -4.91 6.60
C ALA A 50 -1.40 -5.21 6.43
N ALA A 51 -2.25 -4.39 7.04
CA ALA A 51 -3.70 -4.49 6.86
C ALA A 51 -4.11 -4.20 5.40
N ALA A 52 -3.45 -3.27 4.71
CA ALA A 52 -3.65 -2.96 3.29
C ALA A 52 -3.51 -4.17 2.38
N VAL A 53 -2.53 -5.01 2.69
CA VAL A 53 -2.19 -6.20 1.90
C VAL A 53 -3.28 -7.27 2.05
N ILE A 54 -3.92 -7.33 3.22
CA ILE A 54 -4.99 -8.29 3.53
C ILE A 54 -6.33 -7.79 2.98
N ASP A 55 -6.60 -6.49 3.13
CA ASP A 55 -7.79 -5.82 2.63
C ASP A 55 -7.39 -4.56 1.84
N PRO A 56 -7.16 -4.71 0.52
CA PRO A 56 -6.83 -3.59 -0.37
C PRO A 56 -7.91 -2.50 -0.38
N ALA A 57 -9.16 -2.83 0.01
CA ALA A 57 -10.25 -1.88 0.08
C ALA A 57 -10.04 -0.83 1.18
N LEU A 58 -9.17 -1.08 2.17
CA LEU A 58 -8.76 -0.09 3.17
C LEU A 58 -8.03 1.12 2.57
N PHE A 59 -7.45 0.95 1.38
CA PHE A 59 -6.73 1.99 0.63
C PHE A 59 -7.37 2.35 -0.70
N ALA A 60 -8.28 1.51 -1.20
CA ALA A 60 -9.20 1.93 -2.23
C ALA A 60 -10.00 3.12 -1.69
N LEU A 61 -9.82 4.30 -2.29
CA LEU A 61 -10.78 5.38 -2.14
C LEU A 61 -12.18 4.80 -2.44
N PRO A 62 -13.26 5.27 -1.80
CA PRO A 62 -14.62 4.89 -2.20
C PRO A 62 -14.72 5.13 -3.70
N SER A 63 -14.77 4.04 -4.46
CA SER A 63 -14.72 4.09 -5.90
C SER A 63 -15.98 4.79 -6.39
N GLY A 64 -15.84 6.05 -6.77
CA GLY A 64 -16.72 6.70 -7.74
C GLY A 64 -16.29 6.42 -9.18
N ALA A 65 -15.45 5.39 -9.41
CA ALA A 65 -14.83 5.11 -10.71
C ALA A 65 -15.01 3.65 -11.17
N ASP A 66 -15.99 2.93 -10.61
CA ASP A 66 -16.52 1.73 -11.25
C ASP A 66 -17.63 2.14 -12.24
N SER A 67 -17.22 2.71 -13.36
CA SER A 67 -18.02 2.82 -14.57
C SER A 67 -17.07 3.02 -15.75
N ALA A 68 -17.15 2.08 -16.70
CA ALA A 68 -16.48 2.06 -18.00
C ALA A 68 -15.08 1.42 -18.07
N VAL A 69 -15.01 0.10 -17.84
CA VAL A 69 -14.31 -0.77 -18.81
C VAL A 69 -15.08 -2.10 -18.99
N THR A 70 -16.29 -1.98 -19.49
CA THR A 70 -16.97 -3.09 -20.18
C THR A 70 -17.43 -2.53 -21.53
N THR A 71 -16.60 -2.70 -22.56
CA THR A 71 -16.99 -2.64 -23.97
C THR A 71 -15.92 -3.45 -24.71
N GLU A 72 -16.06 -4.76 -24.73
CA GLU A 72 -16.71 -5.53 -25.79
C GLU A 72 -15.66 -5.99 -26.82
N ARG A 73 -15.28 -7.27 -26.73
CA ARG A 73 -14.68 -8.02 -27.83
C ARG A 73 -15.84 -8.48 -28.71
N SER A 74 -15.98 -7.95 -29.93
CA SER A 74 -16.65 -8.61 -31.07
C SER A 74 -16.31 -7.89 -32.37
#